data_AF-A0A8T6P524-F1
#
_entry.id   AF-A0A8T6P524-F1
#
_cell.length_a   1.000
_cell.length_b   1.000
_cell.length_c   1.000
_cell.angle_alpha   90.00
_cell.angle_beta   90.00
_cell.angle_gamma   90.00
#
_symmetry.space_group_name_H-M   'P 1'
#
loop_
_entity.id
_entity.type
_entity.pdbx_description
1 polymer ?
#
loop_
_entity_poly.entity_id
_entity_poly.type
_entity_poly.pdbx_seq_one_letter_code
_entity_poly.pdbx_strand_id
1 'polypeptide(L)'
;GGRGGWLNAALLGAVLGMALLIFNVPPFNQLTTTAQTSSEFDRLEDQIATIGAAQAAQATQQAILSNDRSALRDSQATAEAQIEALDAPLATLQAEVGALAGELAAGDNSLSGLNDNIDELEGRIDTLDAQLFGLQATVPPGQDFIEYDRQILLVRSWLELFEARTLLIENNPGEASSRLESALTTLSTAASLSTEEDRAVIDAIIGRVTLVIDSLVESPFEALSDLEVALRNLNNQIRPPGEQPSIAPTPQATPSPAPTEQSNP
;
A
#
# COMPACT_ATOMS: atom_id res chain seq x y z
N GLY A 1 98.06 134.76 -6.54
CA GLY A 1 97.01 134.30 -5.60
C GLY A 1 96.84 132.80 -5.77
N GLY A 2 96.62 132.07 -4.67
CA GLY A 2 96.04 130.72 -4.71
C GLY A 2 96.93 129.52 -4.35
N ARG A 3 98.00 129.66 -3.58
CA ARG A 3 98.83 128.50 -3.10
C ARG A 3 98.23 127.70 -1.93
N GLY A 4 96.91 127.78 -1.68
CA GLY A 4 96.25 127.18 -0.50
C GLY A 4 95.38 125.93 -0.74
N GLY A 5 95.24 125.45 -1.98
CA GLY A 5 94.24 124.40 -2.30
C GLY A 5 94.60 122.96 -1.93
N TRP A 6 95.90 122.60 -1.92
CA TRP A 6 96.29 121.20 -1.76
C TRP A 6 96.26 120.69 -0.31
N LEU A 7 96.47 121.56 0.68
CA LEU A 7 96.35 121.17 2.09
C LEU A 7 94.91 120.83 2.49
N ASN A 8 93.91 121.52 1.91
CA ASN A 8 92.51 121.21 2.19
C ASN A 8 92.08 119.86 1.61
N ALA A 9 92.63 119.46 0.47
CA ALA A 9 92.34 118.15 -0.13
C ALA A 9 92.95 116.99 0.69
N ALA A 10 94.16 117.17 1.23
CA ALA A 10 94.79 116.18 2.09
C ALA A 10 94.04 116.02 3.43
N LEU A 11 93.55 117.13 4.01
CA LEU A 11 92.74 117.09 5.23
C LEU A 11 91.37 116.43 5.00
N LEU A 12 90.70 116.70 3.87
CA LEU A 12 89.45 116.04 3.52
C LEU A 12 89.62 114.53 3.30
N GLY A 13 90.73 114.11 2.67
CA GLY A 13 91.06 112.69 2.51
C GLY A 13 91.35 111.99 3.85
N ALA A 14 92.07 112.65 4.76
CA ALA A 14 92.34 112.11 6.09
C ALA A 14 91.07 112.03 6.97
N VAL A 15 90.18 113.01 6.89
CA VAL A 15 88.90 113.00 7.62
C VAL A 15 87.96 111.91 7.07
N LEU A 16 87.92 111.69 5.75
CA LEU A 16 87.13 110.58 5.18
C LEU A 16 87.71 109.19 5.54
N GLY A 17 89.04 109.05 5.48
CA GLY A 17 89.71 107.79 5.86
C GLY A 17 89.56 107.48 7.34
N MET A 18 89.57 108.51 8.20
CA MET A 18 89.35 108.36 9.63
C MET A 18 87.87 108.14 9.97
N ALA A 19 86.93 108.73 9.22
CA ALA A 19 85.50 108.46 9.37
C ALA A 19 85.15 106.99 9.06
N LEU A 20 85.81 106.37 8.08
CA LEU A 20 85.66 104.94 7.76
C LEU A 20 86.34 103.99 8.76
N LEU A 21 87.28 104.48 9.57
CA LEU A 21 87.89 103.70 10.67
C LEU A 21 87.16 103.89 12.01
N ILE A 22 86.51 105.03 12.23
CA ILE A 22 85.71 105.31 13.44
C ILE A 22 84.32 104.67 13.33
N PHE A 23 83.72 104.69 12.14
CA PHE A 23 82.57 103.83 11.85
C PHE A 23 83.10 102.44 11.56
N ASN A 24 83.13 101.61 12.59
CA ASN A 24 83.27 100.16 12.53
C ASN A 24 82.13 99.57 11.66
N VAL A 25 82.22 99.73 10.34
CA VAL A 25 81.32 99.10 9.38
C VAL A 25 81.60 97.60 9.50
N PRO A 26 80.66 96.79 10.01
CA PRO A 26 80.90 95.38 10.24
C PRO A 26 81.31 94.71 8.92
N PRO A 27 82.37 93.88 8.90
CA PRO A 27 82.71 93.13 7.71
C PRO A 27 81.61 92.11 7.42
N PHE A 28 80.93 92.22 6.26
CA PHE A 28 80.26 91.22 5.41
C PHE A 28 79.44 90.04 6.01
N ASN A 29 79.36 89.81 7.33
CA ASN A 29 78.59 88.73 7.97
C ASN A 29 77.07 88.95 7.88
N GLN A 30 76.62 90.14 7.50
CA GLN A 30 75.18 90.41 7.29
C GLN A 30 74.69 89.97 5.90
N LEU A 31 75.59 89.81 4.91
CA LEU A 31 75.21 89.29 3.59
C LEU A 31 74.95 87.78 3.62
N THR A 32 75.63 87.03 4.51
CA THR A 32 75.35 85.61 4.71
C THR A 32 74.05 85.37 5.46
N THR A 33 73.68 86.23 6.41
CA THR A 33 72.38 86.12 7.10
C THR A 33 71.21 86.38 6.16
N THR A 34 71.31 87.33 5.22
CA THR A 34 70.25 87.58 4.24
C THR A 34 70.08 86.40 3.26
N ALA A 35 71.19 85.81 2.81
CA ALA A 35 71.16 84.61 1.96
C ALA A 35 70.58 83.39 2.70
N GLN A 36 70.92 83.20 3.97
CA GLN A 36 70.35 82.16 4.83
C GLN A 36 68.84 82.34 5.02
N THR A 37 68.39 83.55 5.36
CA THR A 37 66.95 83.84 5.51
C THR A 37 66.17 83.64 4.22
N SER A 38 66.77 83.93 3.05
CA SER A 38 66.16 83.64 1.75
C SER A 38 65.98 82.14 1.54
N SER A 39 67.00 81.34 1.85
CA SER A 39 66.91 79.88 1.71
C SER A 39 65.92 79.22 2.68
N GLU A 40 65.76 79.80 3.88
CA GLU A 40 64.74 79.35 4.83
C GLU A 40 63.33 79.71 4.38
N PHE A 41 63.16 80.88 3.75
CA PHE A 41 61.88 81.30 3.16
C PHE A 41 61.46 80.38 2.01
N ASP A 42 62.37 80.09 1.08
CA ASP A 42 62.11 79.16 -0.04
C ASP A 42 61.70 77.78 0.49
N ARG A 43 62.38 77.29 1.54
CA ARG A 43 62.04 76.02 2.19
C ARG A 43 60.66 76.05 2.85
N LEU A 44 60.30 77.15 3.52
CA LEU A 44 58.98 77.30 4.14
C LEU A 44 57.87 77.39 3.08
N GLU A 45 58.13 78.06 1.95
CA GLU A 45 57.22 78.12 0.81
C GLU A 45 56.96 76.72 0.23
N ASP A 46 58.02 75.93 0.03
CA ASP A 46 57.92 74.52 -0.38
C ASP A 46 57.14 73.66 0.63
N GLN A 47 57.36 73.88 1.93
CA GLN A 47 56.62 73.19 2.99
C GLN A 47 55.13 73.54 2.98
N ILE A 48 54.79 74.83 2.79
CA ILE A 48 53.40 75.29 2.69
C ILE A 48 52.73 74.67 1.45
N ALA A 49 53.41 74.67 0.31
CA ALA A 49 52.92 74.04 -0.91
C ALA A 49 52.67 72.52 -0.71
N THR A 50 53.60 71.84 -0.04
CA THR A 50 53.49 70.41 0.28
C THR A 50 52.31 70.12 1.23
N ILE A 51 52.15 70.93 2.27
CA ILE A 51 51.03 70.82 3.21
C ILE A 51 49.69 71.06 2.49
N GLY A 52 49.62 72.07 1.61
CA GLY A 52 48.44 72.35 0.80
C GLY A 52 48.05 71.18 -0.10
N ALA A 53 49.05 70.54 -0.75
CA ALA A 53 48.81 69.33 -1.55
C ALA A 53 48.32 68.15 -0.70
N ALA A 54 48.91 67.94 0.49
CA ALA A 54 48.47 66.89 1.41
C ALA A 54 47.04 67.12 1.93
N GLN A 55 46.67 68.38 2.22
CA GLN A 55 45.31 68.75 2.62
C GLN A 55 44.30 68.52 1.49
N ALA A 56 44.66 68.86 0.25
CA ALA A 56 43.82 68.58 -0.91
C ALA A 56 43.59 67.07 -1.10
N ALA A 57 44.66 66.26 -0.98
CA ALA A 57 44.56 64.81 -1.05
C ALA A 57 43.69 64.23 0.08
N GLN A 58 43.82 64.75 1.30
CA GLN A 58 43.00 64.35 2.43
C GLN A 58 41.52 64.69 2.22
N ALA A 59 41.21 65.88 1.67
CA ALA A 59 39.85 66.25 1.33
C ALA A 59 39.23 65.30 0.29
N THR A 60 40.01 64.91 -0.73
CA THR A 60 39.58 63.89 -1.71
C THR A 60 39.32 62.55 -1.05
N GLN A 61 40.19 62.09 -0.16
CA GLN A 61 39.99 60.83 0.56
C GLN A 61 38.75 60.86 1.45
N GLN A 62 38.48 61.98 2.13
CA GLN A 62 37.27 62.15 2.93
C GLN A 62 36.00 62.10 2.07
N ALA A 63 36.02 62.72 0.89
CA ALA A 63 34.90 62.65 -0.05
C ALA A 63 34.63 61.22 -0.53
N ILE A 64 35.67 60.46 -0.86
CA ILE A 64 35.56 59.04 -1.25
C ILE A 64 34.96 58.21 -0.12
N LEU A 65 35.52 58.30 1.09
CA LEU A 65 35.01 57.56 2.25
C LEU A 65 33.57 57.93 2.60
N SER A 66 33.18 59.20 2.42
CA SER A 66 31.80 59.64 2.60
C SER A 66 30.86 58.96 1.60
N ASN A 67 31.26 58.86 0.34
CA ASN A 67 30.50 58.18 -0.71
C ASN A 67 30.39 56.68 -0.46
N ASP A 68 31.51 56.02 -0.12
CA ASP A 68 31.53 54.57 0.19
C ASP A 68 30.62 54.24 1.39
N ARG A 69 30.65 55.09 2.43
CA ARG A 69 29.75 54.95 3.58
C ARG A 69 28.28 55.18 3.22
N SER A 70 27.98 55.99 2.21
CA SER A 70 26.61 56.14 1.72
C SER A 70 26.17 54.87 1.01
N ALA A 71 26.97 54.39 0.06
CA ALA A 71 26.69 53.18 -0.70
C ALA A 71 26.53 51.94 0.20
N LEU A 72 27.34 51.83 1.26
CA LEU A 72 27.23 50.73 2.21
C LEU A 72 25.93 50.80 3.03
N ARG A 73 25.48 52.00 3.42
CA ARG A 73 24.18 52.17 4.10
C ARG A 73 23.02 51.78 3.18
N ASP A 74 23.09 52.18 1.92
CA ASP A 74 22.05 51.84 0.93
C ASP A 74 22.00 50.32 0.68
N SER A 75 23.17 49.67 0.60
CA SER A 75 23.27 48.21 0.50
C SER A 75 22.74 47.51 1.75
N GLN A 76 23.02 48.04 2.94
CA GLN A 76 22.52 47.48 4.20
C GLN A 76 20.99 47.58 4.26
N ALA A 77 20.42 48.75 3.96
CA ALA A 77 18.98 48.96 3.94
C ALA A 77 18.29 48.03 2.91
N THR A 78 18.93 47.81 1.76
CA THR A 78 18.43 46.86 0.75
C THR A 78 18.42 45.43 1.26
N ALA A 79 19.49 45.00 1.94
CA ALA A 79 19.57 43.65 2.51
C ALA A 79 18.55 43.44 3.63
N GLU A 80 18.36 44.42 4.51
CA GLU A 80 17.35 44.41 5.57
C GLU A 80 15.94 44.26 4.97
N ALA A 81 15.61 45.04 3.94
CA ALA A 81 14.33 44.93 3.24
C ALA A 81 14.12 43.55 2.57
N GLN A 82 15.18 42.94 2.03
CA GLN A 82 15.11 41.59 1.46
C GLN A 82 14.87 40.53 2.53
N ILE A 83 15.50 40.66 3.71
CA ILE A 83 15.30 39.75 4.84
C ILE A 83 13.85 39.86 5.33
N GLU A 84 13.35 41.07 5.57
CA GLU A 84 11.95 41.29 5.98
C GLU A 84 10.96 40.74 4.94
N ALA A 85 11.26 40.86 3.64
CA ALA A 85 10.44 40.31 2.58
C ALA A 85 10.41 38.77 2.55
N LEU A 86 11.42 38.09 3.11
CA LEU A 86 11.50 36.62 3.19
C LEU A 86 10.85 36.04 4.45
N ASP A 87 10.69 36.83 5.52
CA ASP A 87 10.10 36.36 6.78
C ASP A 87 8.65 35.88 6.61
N ALA A 88 7.83 36.63 5.87
CA ALA A 88 6.43 36.26 5.65
C ALA A 88 6.28 34.97 4.82
N PRO A 89 6.96 34.81 3.65
CA PRO A 89 6.98 33.54 2.93
C PRO A 89 7.47 32.36 3.77
N LEU A 90 8.50 32.56 4.60
CA LEU A 90 9.03 31.50 5.47
C LEU A 90 7.99 31.06 6.51
N ALA A 91 7.28 32.02 7.12
CA ALA A 91 6.20 31.72 8.06
C ALA A 91 5.04 30.97 7.38
N THR A 92 4.66 31.35 6.17
CA THR A 92 3.66 30.63 5.37
C THR A 92 4.10 29.19 5.09
N LEU A 93 5.34 28.99 4.65
CA LEU A 93 5.86 27.65 4.37
C LEU A 93 5.91 26.77 5.61
N GLN A 94 6.28 27.33 6.78
CA GLN A 94 6.23 26.59 8.05
C GLN A 94 4.81 26.16 8.42
N ALA A 95 3.82 27.02 8.19
CA ALA A 95 2.42 26.69 8.43
C ALA A 95 1.93 25.59 7.47
N GLU A 96 2.29 25.64 6.19
CA GLU A 96 1.97 24.60 5.20
C GLU A 96 2.59 23.25 5.55
N VAL A 97 3.86 23.23 5.95
CA VAL A 97 4.53 22.01 6.44
C VAL A 97 3.81 21.43 7.66
N GLY A 98 3.39 22.28 8.60
CA GLY A 98 2.61 21.85 9.77
C GLY A 98 1.25 21.25 9.38
N ALA A 99 0.55 21.85 8.43
CA ALA A 99 -0.72 21.34 7.93
C ALA A 99 -0.56 19.98 7.25
N LEU A 100 0.42 19.83 6.35
CA LEU A 100 0.74 18.58 5.67
C LEU A 100 1.13 17.47 6.65
N ALA A 101 1.89 17.79 7.70
CA ALA A 101 2.22 16.82 8.74
C ALA A 101 0.96 16.32 9.49
N GLY A 102 -0.01 17.22 9.72
CA GLY A 102 -1.31 16.86 10.30
C GLY A 102 -2.15 15.97 9.39
N GLU A 103 -2.19 16.29 8.08
CA GLU A 103 -2.87 15.46 7.08
C GLU A 103 -2.25 14.07 6.97
N LEU A 104 -0.91 13.97 7.00
CA LEU A 104 -0.20 12.70 6.98
C LEU A 104 -0.54 11.83 8.20
N ALA A 105 -0.52 12.42 9.40
CA ALA A 105 -0.91 11.71 10.63
C ALA A 105 -2.37 11.24 10.61
N ALA A 106 -3.29 12.02 10.03
CA ALA A 106 -4.67 11.61 9.86
C ALA A 106 -4.79 10.45 8.85
N GLY A 107 -4.01 10.48 7.77
CA GLY A 107 -3.91 9.39 6.79
C GLY A 107 -3.41 8.10 7.42
N ASP A 108 -2.34 8.14 8.22
CA ASP A 108 -1.79 6.98 8.92
C ASP A 108 -2.80 6.34 9.87
N ASN A 109 -3.52 7.17 10.65
CA ASN A 109 -4.58 6.68 11.53
C ASN A 109 -5.72 6.00 10.74
N SER A 110 -6.10 6.57 9.59
CA SER A 110 -7.12 5.97 8.73
C SER A 110 -6.67 4.64 8.14
N LEU A 111 -5.39 4.52 7.75
CA LEU A 111 -4.82 3.26 7.26
C LEU A 111 -4.80 2.20 8.35
N SER A 112 -4.42 2.55 9.58
CA SER A 112 -4.49 1.64 10.72
C SER A 112 -5.90 1.12 10.95
N GLY A 113 -6.91 2.02 10.96
CA GLY A 113 -8.30 1.60 11.13
C GLY A 113 -8.83 0.74 9.98
N LEU A 114 -8.37 0.95 8.75
CA LEU A 114 -8.68 0.07 7.63
C LEU A 114 -8.05 -1.31 7.78
N ASN A 115 -6.83 -1.40 8.32
CA ASN A 115 -6.16 -2.68 8.57
C ASN A 115 -6.91 -3.49 9.64
N ASP A 116 -7.31 -2.85 10.73
CA ASP A 116 -8.11 -3.50 11.79
C ASP A 116 -9.45 -4.06 11.23
N ASN A 117 -10.10 -3.33 10.32
CA ASN A 117 -11.32 -3.79 9.66
C ASN A 117 -11.08 -5.00 8.73
N ILE A 118 -9.92 -5.06 8.06
CA ILE A 118 -9.54 -6.19 7.22
C ILE A 118 -9.36 -7.44 8.09
N ASP A 119 -8.62 -7.33 9.18
CA ASP A 119 -8.39 -8.44 10.12
C ASP A 119 -9.73 -8.97 10.70
N GLU A 120 -10.67 -8.08 11.02
CA GLU A 120 -12.02 -8.47 11.46
C GLU A 120 -12.79 -9.23 10.37
N LEU A 121 -12.73 -8.75 9.12
CA LEU A 121 -13.40 -9.40 8.00
C LEU A 121 -12.81 -10.77 7.69
N GLU A 122 -11.48 -10.93 7.76
CA GLU A 122 -10.82 -12.23 7.60
C GLU A 122 -11.29 -13.22 8.68
N GLY A 123 -11.33 -12.81 9.94
CA GLY A 123 -11.85 -13.66 11.01
C GLY A 123 -13.33 -14.06 10.84
N ARG A 124 -14.15 -13.19 10.24
CA ARG A 124 -15.54 -13.50 9.89
C ARG A 124 -15.64 -14.50 8.74
N ILE A 125 -14.76 -14.41 7.74
CA ILE A 125 -14.68 -15.36 6.62
C ILE A 125 -14.31 -16.74 7.17
N ASP A 126 -13.26 -16.85 7.98
CA ASP A 126 -12.85 -18.13 8.60
C ASP A 126 -13.98 -18.78 9.40
N THR A 127 -14.74 -17.96 10.14
CA THR A 127 -15.91 -18.41 10.89
C THR A 127 -17.02 -18.94 9.97
N LEU A 128 -17.29 -18.24 8.86
CA LEU A 128 -18.29 -18.67 7.88
C LEU A 128 -17.87 -19.94 7.15
N ASP A 129 -16.59 -20.08 6.81
CA ASP A 129 -16.06 -21.28 6.17
C ASP A 129 -16.16 -22.49 7.10
N ALA A 130 -15.84 -22.33 8.39
CA ALA A 130 -16.05 -23.37 9.38
C ALA A 130 -17.53 -23.78 9.52
N GLN A 131 -18.45 -22.81 9.50
CA GLN A 131 -19.89 -23.09 9.51
C GLN A 131 -20.34 -23.81 8.25
N LEU A 132 -19.86 -23.40 7.08
CA LEU A 132 -20.19 -24.03 5.80
C LEU A 132 -19.70 -25.47 5.74
N PHE A 133 -18.48 -25.74 6.21
CA PHE A 133 -17.95 -27.10 6.34
C PHE A 133 -18.81 -27.95 7.30
N GLY A 134 -19.20 -27.37 8.44
CA GLY A 134 -20.12 -28.01 9.39
C GLY A 134 -21.47 -28.35 8.76
N LEU A 135 -22.08 -27.41 8.05
CA LEU A 135 -23.35 -27.63 7.34
C LEU A 135 -23.20 -28.71 6.26
N GLN A 136 -22.13 -28.67 5.46
CA GLN A 136 -21.87 -29.65 4.42
C GLN A 136 -21.69 -31.06 4.98
N ALA A 137 -21.17 -31.20 6.20
CA ALA A 137 -21.11 -32.48 6.90
C ALA A 137 -22.47 -32.98 7.41
N THR A 138 -23.45 -32.08 7.61
CA THR A 138 -24.81 -32.44 8.06
C THR A 138 -25.81 -32.68 6.93
N VAL A 139 -25.56 -32.12 5.74
CA VAL A 139 -26.43 -32.33 4.58
C VAL A 139 -26.08 -33.69 3.97
N PRO A 140 -27.04 -34.64 3.90
CA PRO A 140 -26.82 -35.91 3.22
C PRO A 140 -26.35 -35.64 1.78
N PRO A 141 -25.35 -36.37 1.25
CA PRO A 141 -24.97 -36.26 -0.15
C PRO A 141 -26.22 -36.40 -1.05
N GLY A 142 -26.24 -35.73 -2.20
CA GLY A 142 -27.39 -35.78 -3.12
C GLY A 142 -27.86 -37.18 -3.50
N GLN A 143 -27.00 -38.20 -3.36
CA GLN A 143 -27.35 -39.61 -3.55
C GLN A 143 -28.34 -40.13 -2.49
N ASP A 144 -28.27 -39.64 -1.25
CA ASP A 144 -29.19 -40.06 -0.19
C ASP A 144 -30.61 -39.61 -0.51
N PHE A 145 -30.79 -38.39 -1.04
CA PHE A 145 -32.11 -37.90 -1.48
C PHE A 145 -32.69 -38.71 -2.65
N ILE A 146 -31.86 -39.15 -3.60
CA ILE A 146 -32.30 -40.03 -4.70
C ILE A 146 -32.75 -41.39 -4.15
N GLU A 147 -32.02 -41.94 -3.17
CA GLU A 147 -32.40 -43.19 -2.51
C GLU A 147 -33.73 -43.02 -1.72
N TYR A 148 -33.94 -41.90 -1.02
CA TYR A 148 -35.23 -41.59 -0.39
C TYR A 148 -36.38 -41.57 -1.41
N ASP A 149 -36.22 -40.88 -2.55
CA ASP A 149 -37.24 -40.81 -3.60
C ASP A 149 -37.53 -42.19 -4.20
N ARG A 150 -36.48 -42.99 -4.45
CA ARG A 150 -36.60 -44.37 -4.88
C ARG A 150 -37.41 -45.21 -3.89
N GLN A 151 -37.07 -45.16 -2.60
CA GLN A 151 -37.77 -45.93 -1.57
C GLN A 151 -39.25 -45.56 -1.46
N ILE A 152 -39.59 -44.26 -1.57
CA ILE A 152 -40.99 -43.81 -1.61
C ILE A 152 -41.75 -44.41 -2.79
N LEU A 153 -41.13 -44.43 -3.99
CA LEU A 153 -41.74 -45.03 -5.17
C LEU A 153 -41.92 -46.54 -5.04
N LEU A 154 -40.99 -47.25 -4.39
CA LEU A 154 -41.13 -48.70 -4.13
C LEU A 154 -42.27 -48.99 -3.15
N VAL A 155 -42.40 -48.23 -2.07
CA VAL A 155 -43.51 -48.35 -1.10
C VAL A 155 -44.85 -48.05 -1.78
N ARG A 156 -44.90 -47.01 -2.61
CA ARG A 156 -46.10 -46.67 -3.37
C ARG A 156 -46.50 -47.78 -4.33
N SER A 157 -45.53 -48.31 -5.08
CA SER A 157 -45.76 -49.45 -5.98
C SER A 157 -46.27 -50.68 -5.22
N TRP A 158 -45.74 -50.94 -4.03
CA TRP A 158 -46.19 -52.04 -3.18
C TRP A 158 -47.65 -51.88 -2.76
N LEU A 159 -48.07 -50.67 -2.40
CA LEU A 159 -49.46 -50.36 -2.09
C LEU A 159 -50.36 -50.57 -3.32
N GLU A 160 -49.95 -50.09 -4.49
CA GLU A 160 -50.71 -50.24 -5.75
C GLU A 160 -50.88 -51.71 -6.15
N LEU A 161 -49.84 -52.55 -5.96
CA LEU A 161 -49.94 -54.00 -6.18
C LEU A 161 -50.83 -54.70 -5.13
N PHE A 162 -50.83 -54.23 -3.87
CA PHE A 162 -51.70 -54.78 -2.83
C PHE A 162 -53.18 -54.44 -3.06
N GLU A 163 -53.46 -53.23 -3.57
CA GLU A 163 -54.80 -52.84 -4.02
C GLU A 163 -55.26 -53.70 -5.19
N ALA A 164 -54.41 -53.92 -6.20
CA ALA A 164 -54.73 -54.80 -7.33
C ALA A 164 -55.06 -56.22 -6.88
N ARG A 165 -54.31 -56.77 -5.91
CA ARG A 165 -54.58 -58.08 -5.30
C ARG A 165 -55.97 -58.13 -4.66
N THR A 166 -56.34 -57.07 -3.93
CA THR A 166 -57.65 -56.97 -3.27
C THR A 166 -58.78 -56.95 -4.30
N LEU A 167 -58.62 -56.15 -5.35
CA LEU A 167 -59.59 -56.06 -6.46
C LEU A 167 -59.77 -57.39 -7.20
N LEU A 168 -58.70 -58.18 -7.36
CA LEU A 168 -58.80 -59.53 -7.92
C LEU A 168 -59.63 -60.47 -7.04
N ILE A 169 -59.46 -60.40 -5.72
CA ILE A 169 -60.24 -61.19 -4.75
C ILE A 169 -61.72 -60.76 -4.78
N GLU A 170 -61.98 -59.48 -5.00
CA GLU A 170 -63.33 -58.92 -5.15
C GLU A 170 -63.96 -59.19 -6.53
N ASN A 171 -63.28 -59.94 -7.40
CA ASN A 171 -63.71 -60.27 -8.76
C ASN A 171 -63.91 -59.02 -9.64
N ASN A 172 -63.02 -58.03 -9.50
CA ASN A 172 -62.98 -56.80 -10.31
C ASN A 172 -61.66 -56.72 -11.11
N PRO A 173 -61.51 -57.54 -12.17
CA PRO A 173 -60.26 -57.62 -12.92
C PRO A 173 -59.95 -56.34 -13.72
N GLY A 174 -60.96 -55.59 -14.17
CA GLY A 174 -60.75 -54.36 -14.92
C GLY A 174 -60.08 -53.27 -14.08
N GLU A 175 -60.55 -53.08 -12.85
CA GLU A 175 -59.94 -52.12 -11.93
C GLU A 175 -58.59 -52.62 -11.42
N ALA A 176 -58.44 -53.94 -11.20
CA ALA A 176 -57.15 -54.53 -10.88
C ALA A 176 -56.10 -54.26 -11.98
N SER A 177 -56.43 -54.43 -13.25
CA SER A 177 -55.55 -54.12 -14.39
C SER A 177 -55.09 -52.66 -14.36
N SER A 178 -56.01 -51.72 -14.15
CA SER A 178 -55.70 -50.29 -14.04
C SER A 178 -54.72 -49.99 -12.90
N ARG A 179 -54.89 -50.64 -11.74
CA ARG A 179 -53.94 -50.52 -10.62
C ARG A 179 -52.57 -51.11 -10.92
N LEU A 180 -52.51 -52.24 -11.62
CA LEU A 180 -51.24 -52.84 -12.06
C LEU A 180 -50.50 -51.96 -13.07
N GLU A 181 -51.20 -51.31 -14.00
CA GLU A 181 -50.61 -50.35 -14.94
C GLU A 181 -50.05 -49.10 -14.24
N SER A 182 -50.74 -48.60 -13.21
CA SER A 182 -50.21 -47.56 -12.33
C SER A 182 -48.93 -48.03 -11.64
N ALA A 183 -48.95 -49.24 -11.07
CA ALA A 183 -47.81 -49.81 -10.37
C ALA A 183 -46.60 -49.97 -11.30
N LEU A 184 -46.80 -50.38 -12.55
CA LEU A 184 -45.74 -50.47 -13.57
C LEU A 184 -45.11 -49.11 -13.87
N THR A 185 -45.91 -48.06 -13.95
CA THR A 185 -45.42 -46.69 -14.17
C THR A 185 -44.57 -46.22 -12.99
N THR A 186 -45.05 -46.47 -11.77
CA THR A 186 -44.34 -46.11 -10.53
C THR A 186 -43.03 -46.91 -10.40
N LEU A 187 -43.04 -48.22 -10.69
CA LEU A 187 -41.86 -49.08 -10.68
C LEU A 187 -40.83 -48.69 -11.74
N SER A 188 -41.27 -48.33 -12.94
CA SER A 188 -40.36 -47.86 -14.01
C SER A 188 -39.66 -46.56 -13.62
N THR A 189 -40.37 -45.70 -12.88
CA THR A 189 -39.78 -44.48 -12.31
C THR A 189 -38.80 -44.81 -11.18
N ALA A 190 -39.11 -45.78 -10.32
CA ALA A 190 -38.17 -46.24 -9.30
C ALA A 190 -36.91 -46.85 -9.92
N ALA A 191 -37.05 -47.63 -11.00
CA ALA A 191 -35.95 -48.27 -11.72
C ALA A 191 -34.97 -47.26 -12.34
N SER A 192 -35.46 -46.11 -12.83
CA SER A 192 -34.60 -45.06 -13.41
C SER A 192 -33.79 -44.30 -12.35
N LEU A 193 -34.22 -44.32 -11.09
CA LEU A 193 -33.51 -43.75 -9.94
C LEU A 193 -32.63 -44.76 -9.21
N SER A 194 -32.63 -46.02 -9.64
CA SER A 194 -31.92 -47.11 -8.97
C SER A 194 -30.50 -47.32 -9.51
N THR A 195 -29.64 -47.93 -8.71
CA THR A 195 -28.35 -48.45 -9.17
C THR A 195 -28.55 -49.57 -10.20
N GLU A 196 -27.52 -49.90 -10.97
CA GLU A 196 -27.61 -50.97 -11.98
C GLU A 196 -28.01 -52.33 -11.36
N GLU A 197 -27.54 -52.61 -10.15
CA GLU A 197 -27.86 -53.84 -9.42
C GLU A 197 -29.33 -53.88 -8.98
N ASP A 198 -29.80 -52.83 -8.30
CA ASP A 198 -31.19 -52.75 -7.82
C ASP A 198 -32.18 -52.64 -8.99
N ARG A 199 -31.79 -51.95 -10.06
CA ARG A 199 -32.58 -51.81 -11.29
C ARG A 199 -32.88 -53.16 -11.92
N ALA A 200 -31.90 -54.06 -12.00
CA ALA A 200 -32.12 -55.40 -12.55
C ALA A 200 -33.18 -56.18 -11.76
N VAL A 201 -33.24 -55.98 -10.43
CA VAL A 201 -34.26 -56.61 -9.59
C VAL A 201 -35.63 -55.98 -9.81
N ILE A 202 -35.71 -54.65 -9.93
CA ILE A 202 -36.96 -53.93 -10.21
C ILE A 202 -37.49 -54.29 -11.61
N ASP A 203 -36.63 -54.40 -12.62
CA ASP A 203 -36.99 -54.81 -13.97
C ASP A 203 -37.56 -56.24 -14.00
N ALA A 204 -37.04 -57.15 -13.15
CA ALA A 204 -37.61 -58.48 -12.99
C ALA A 204 -39.00 -58.46 -12.33
N ILE A 205 -39.26 -57.53 -11.40
CA ILE A 205 -40.58 -57.32 -10.79
C ILE A 205 -41.55 -56.76 -11.83
N ILE A 206 -41.12 -55.74 -12.60
CA ILE A 206 -41.87 -55.16 -13.71
C ILE A 206 -42.31 -56.25 -14.70
N GLY A 207 -41.36 -57.07 -15.17
CA GLY A 207 -41.66 -58.16 -16.11
C GLY A 207 -42.69 -59.15 -15.56
N ARG A 208 -42.64 -59.44 -14.26
CA ARG A 208 -43.63 -60.32 -13.62
C ARG A 208 -45.01 -59.65 -13.51
N VAL A 209 -45.08 -58.37 -13.17
CA VAL A 209 -46.36 -57.63 -13.12
C VAL A 209 -46.98 -57.51 -14.51
N THR A 210 -46.18 -57.34 -15.57
CA THR A 210 -46.68 -57.37 -16.95
C THR A 210 -47.32 -58.72 -17.29
N LEU A 211 -46.69 -59.84 -16.93
CA LEU A 211 -47.26 -61.17 -17.13
C LEU A 211 -48.59 -61.37 -16.37
N VAL A 212 -48.72 -60.77 -15.17
CA VAL A 212 -49.98 -60.78 -14.41
C VAL A 212 -51.08 -60.06 -15.17
N ILE A 213 -50.80 -58.90 -15.75
CA ILE A 213 -51.78 -58.15 -16.56
C ILE A 213 -52.22 -58.98 -17.77
N ASP A 214 -51.28 -59.60 -18.49
CA ASP A 214 -51.58 -60.40 -19.70
C ASP A 214 -52.43 -61.65 -19.39
N SER A 215 -52.22 -62.27 -18.24
CA SER A 215 -52.91 -63.51 -17.82
C SER A 215 -54.19 -63.27 -17.01
N LEU A 216 -54.51 -62.02 -16.68
CA LEU A 216 -55.56 -61.66 -15.72
C LEU A 216 -56.96 -62.16 -16.11
N VAL A 217 -57.26 -62.16 -17.42
CA VAL A 217 -58.57 -62.52 -17.97
C VAL A 217 -58.69 -64.04 -18.19
N GLU A 218 -57.61 -64.68 -18.65
CA GLU A 218 -57.62 -66.10 -19.03
C GLU A 218 -57.42 -67.02 -17.82
N SER A 219 -56.60 -66.60 -16.86
CA SER A 219 -56.19 -67.43 -15.71
C SER A 219 -56.02 -66.57 -14.45
N PRO A 220 -57.11 -66.03 -13.86
CA PRO A 220 -57.06 -65.09 -12.74
C PRO A 220 -56.39 -65.66 -11.48
N PHE A 221 -56.51 -66.98 -11.24
CA PHE A 221 -55.83 -67.63 -10.11
C PHE A 221 -54.32 -67.70 -10.29
N GLU A 222 -53.84 -67.91 -11.51
CA GLU A 222 -52.40 -67.94 -11.84
C GLU A 222 -51.82 -66.52 -11.77
N ALA A 223 -52.54 -65.55 -12.34
CA ALA A 223 -52.21 -64.13 -12.24
C ALA A 223 -52.10 -63.66 -10.77
N LEU A 224 -53.02 -64.10 -9.91
CA LEU A 224 -52.95 -63.80 -8.48
C LEU A 224 -51.70 -64.40 -7.81
N SER A 225 -51.34 -65.64 -8.14
CA SER A 225 -50.13 -66.29 -7.61
C SER A 225 -48.87 -65.54 -8.04
N ASP A 226 -48.78 -65.11 -9.30
CA ASP A 226 -47.63 -64.35 -9.80
C ASP A 226 -47.55 -62.95 -9.19
N LEU A 227 -48.70 -62.32 -8.92
CA LEU A 227 -48.75 -61.04 -8.21
C LEU A 227 -48.20 -61.16 -6.79
N GLU A 228 -48.48 -62.26 -6.08
CA GLU A 228 -47.92 -62.50 -4.74
C GLU A 228 -46.40 -62.66 -4.76
N VAL A 229 -45.85 -63.28 -5.82
CA VAL A 229 -44.39 -63.35 -6.02
C VAL A 229 -43.81 -61.95 -6.27
N ALA A 230 -44.45 -61.14 -7.12
CA ALA A 230 -44.03 -59.77 -7.37
C ALA A 230 -44.04 -58.92 -6.09
N LEU A 231 -45.11 -59.00 -5.28
CA LEU A 231 -45.23 -58.32 -4.00
C LEU A 231 -44.13 -58.71 -3.02
N ARG A 232 -43.81 -60.01 -2.92
CA ARG A 232 -42.74 -60.50 -2.04
C ARG A 232 -41.38 -59.98 -2.49
N ASN A 233 -41.11 -60.01 -3.79
CA ASN A 233 -39.86 -59.52 -4.34
C ASN A 233 -39.70 -58.01 -4.12
N LEU A 234 -40.77 -57.24 -4.32
CA LEU A 234 -40.78 -55.80 -4.08
C LEU A 234 -40.58 -55.45 -2.61
N ASN A 235 -41.23 -56.17 -1.70
CA ASN A 235 -41.06 -55.97 -0.26
C ASN A 235 -39.60 -56.17 0.18
N ASN A 236 -38.86 -57.08 -0.45
CA ASN A 236 -37.44 -57.30 -0.16
C ASN A 236 -36.53 -56.16 -0.66
N GLN A 237 -37.03 -55.28 -1.55
CA GLN A 237 -36.31 -54.13 -2.07
C GLN A 237 -36.56 -52.84 -1.27
N ILE A 238 -37.61 -52.81 -0.45
CA ILE A 238 -37.92 -51.69 0.42
C ILE A 238 -36.98 -51.77 1.64
N ARG A 239 -36.12 -50.76 1.81
CA ARG A 239 -35.13 -50.69 2.90
C ARG A 239 -35.11 -49.29 3.51
N PRO A 240 -34.76 -49.15 4.80
CA PRO A 240 -34.46 -47.85 5.37
C PRO A 240 -33.28 -47.22 4.61
N PRO A 241 -33.44 -45.99 4.09
CA PRO A 241 -32.33 -45.26 3.46
C PRO A 241 -31.20 -45.10 4.49
N GLY A 242 -29.99 -45.51 4.11
CA GLY A 242 -28.79 -45.49 4.96
C GLY A 242 -28.33 -46.87 5.49
N GLU A 243 -29.14 -47.94 5.36
CA GLU A 243 -28.67 -49.32 5.62
C GLU A 243 -28.00 -49.89 4.35
N GLN A 244 -26.75 -49.49 4.09
CA GLN A 244 -25.91 -50.26 3.17
C GLN A 244 -25.74 -51.69 3.73
N PRO A 245 -25.73 -52.74 2.89
CA PRO A 245 -25.30 -54.05 3.33
C PRO A 245 -23.91 -53.90 3.92
N SER A 246 -23.78 -54.22 5.21
CA SER A 246 -22.50 -54.27 5.91
C SER A 246 -21.57 -55.13 5.07
N ILE A 247 -20.59 -54.48 4.43
CA ILE A 247 -19.47 -55.18 3.83
C ILE A 247 -18.77 -55.82 5.02
N ALA A 248 -18.97 -57.12 5.21
CA ALA A 248 -18.27 -57.89 6.22
C ALA A 248 -16.77 -57.58 6.05
N PRO A 249 -16.03 -57.27 7.14
CA PRO A 249 -14.62 -56.99 7.03
C PRO A 249 -13.95 -58.16 6.31
N THR A 250 -13.26 -57.85 5.21
CA THR A 250 -12.49 -58.82 4.44
C THR A 250 -11.61 -59.60 5.43
N PRO A 251 -11.65 -60.95 5.44
CA PRO A 251 -10.84 -61.73 6.36
C PRO A 251 -9.37 -61.32 6.20
N GLN A 252 -8.82 -60.81 7.31
CA GLN A 252 -7.43 -60.40 7.44
C GLN A 252 -6.54 -61.55 6.92
N ALA A 253 -5.73 -61.25 5.89
CA ALA A 253 -4.81 -62.23 5.33
C ALA A 253 -3.94 -62.79 6.45
N THR A 254 -4.02 -64.11 6.64
CA THR A 254 -3.21 -64.84 7.61
C THR A 254 -1.75 -64.69 7.20
N PRO A 255 -0.84 -64.28 8.09
CA PRO A 255 0.57 -64.19 7.75
C PRO A 255 1.09 -65.57 7.33
N SER A 256 1.68 -65.61 6.14
CA SER A 256 2.35 -66.78 5.56
C SER A 256 3.42 -67.29 6.53
N PRO A 257 3.46 -68.60 6.87
CA PRO A 257 4.48 -69.14 7.76
C PRO A 257 5.87 -69.08 7.09
N ALA A 258 6.85 -68.58 7.84
CA ALA A 258 8.25 -68.50 7.45
C ALA A 258 8.83 -69.88 7.11
N PRO A 259 9.77 -69.97 6.13
CA PRO A 259 10.33 -71.24 5.69
C PRO A 259 11.22 -71.84 6.78
N THR A 260 11.02 -73.13 7.03
CA THR A 260 11.79 -73.92 8.00
C THR A 260 13.22 -74.09 7.51
N GLU A 261 14.17 -73.55 8.28
CA GLU A 261 15.60 -73.79 8.08
C GLU A 261 15.92 -75.27 8.35
N GLN A 262 16.25 -75.99 7.29
CA GLN A 262 16.61 -77.39 7.30
C GLN A 262 18.12 -77.50 7.59
N SER A 263 18.49 -77.63 8.85
CA SER A 263 19.83 -78.04 9.26
C SER A 263 19.88 -79.57 9.37
N ASN A 264 20.69 -80.21 8.53
CA ASN A 264 21.04 -81.64 8.61
C ASN A 264 22.58 -81.77 8.70
N PRO A 265 23.10 -82.93 9.13
CA PRO A 265 24.07 -83.11 10.23
C PRO A 265 25.51 -82.68 9.96
#